data_AF-A0A1X2IUI1-F1
#
_entry.id   AF-A0A1X2IUI1-F1
#
_cell.length_a   1.000
_cell.length_b   1.000
_cell.length_c   1.000
_cell.angle_alpha   90.00
_cell.angle_beta   90.00
_cell.angle_gamma   90.00
#
_symmetry.space_group_name_H-M   'P 1'
#
loop_
_entity.id
_entity.type
_entity.pdbx_description
1 polymer ?
#
loop_
_entity_poly.entity_id
_entity_poly.type
_entity_poly.pdbx_seq_one_letter_code
_entity_poly.pdbx_strand_id
1 'polypeptide(L)' 'DVCRRKKIKCDGLVPKCTNCDEYDLECSYMHSTKKRGPPKGYIEAIETRLHQLES' A
#
# COMPACT_ATOMS: atom_id res chain seq x y z
N ASP A 1 -3.17 -9.71 -3.85
CA ASP A 1 -3.49 -9.01 -2.60
C ASP A 1 -4.26 -9.79 -1.56
N VAL A 2 -5.03 -10.81 -1.91
CA VAL A 2 -5.94 -11.50 -0.96
C VAL A 2 -5.22 -11.92 0.33
N CYS A 3 -4.11 -12.66 0.21
CA CYS A 3 -3.36 -13.11 1.38
C CYS A 3 -2.79 -11.94 2.21
N ARG A 4 -2.27 -10.90 1.52
CA ARG A 4 -1.74 -9.69 2.16
C ARG A 4 -2.83 -8.91 2.91
N ARG A 5 -4.01 -8.76 2.30
CA ARG A 5 -5.17 -8.05 2.87
C ARG A 5 -5.77 -8.81 4.05
N LYS A 6 -5.87 -10.15 3.94
CA LYS A 6 -6.32 -11.04 5.02
C LYS A 6 -5.25 -11.30 6.08
N LYS A 7 -4.02 -10.79 5.90
CA LYS A 7 -2.86 -11.03 6.78
C LYS A 7 -2.60 -12.53 7.04
N ILE A 8 -2.84 -13.37 6.04
CA ILE A 8 -2.53 -14.81 6.10
C ILE A 8 -1.24 -15.11 5.34
N LYS A 9 -0.57 -16.20 5.70
CA LYS A 9 0.67 -16.64 5.04
C LYS A 9 0.37 -16.92 3.56
N CYS A 10 1.20 -16.41 2.66
CA CYS A 10 1.11 -16.68 1.23
C CYS A 10 2.32 -17.49 0.81
N ASP A 11 2.11 -18.67 0.22
CA ASP A 11 3.21 -19.55 -0.20
C ASP A 11 3.84 -19.14 -1.54
N GLY A 12 3.29 -18.12 -2.21
CA GLY A 12 3.93 -17.52 -3.39
C GLY A 12 3.91 -18.36 -4.67
N LEU A 13 3.18 -19.48 -4.70
CA LEU A 13 3.06 -20.36 -5.88
C LEU A 13 2.33 -19.67 -7.05
N VAL A 14 2.72 -20.04 -8.28
CA VAL A 14 2.17 -19.52 -9.55
C VAL A 14 1.51 -20.70 -10.29
N PRO A 15 0.27 -20.57 -10.83
CA PRO A 15 -0.51 -19.34 -11.01
C PRO A 15 -1.34 -18.89 -9.78
N LYS A 16 -1.60 -19.79 -8.81
CA LYS A 16 -2.33 -19.48 -7.57
C LYS A 16 -1.57 -19.99 -6.36
N CYS A 17 -1.65 -19.24 -5.26
CA CYS A 17 -1.18 -19.67 -3.95
C CYS A 17 -2.13 -20.74 -3.34
N THR A 18 -1.65 -21.64 -2.48
CA THR A 18 -2.46 -22.70 -1.85
C THR A 18 -3.74 -22.16 -1.20
N ASN A 19 -3.60 -21.12 -0.36
CA ASN A 19 -4.76 -20.47 0.25
C ASN A 19 -5.73 -19.88 -0.79
N CYS A 20 -5.19 -19.31 -1.86
CA CYS A 20 -5.99 -18.70 -2.91
C CYS A 20 -6.77 -19.77 -3.69
N ASP A 21 -6.18 -20.96 -3.85
CA ASP A 21 -6.79 -22.11 -4.52
C ASP A 21 -7.87 -22.76 -3.66
N GLU A 22 -7.59 -23.01 -2.37
CA GLU A 22 -8.54 -23.60 -1.42
C GLU A 22 -9.81 -22.77 -1.22
N TYR A 23 -9.68 -21.44 -1.21
CA TYR A 23 -10.81 -20.52 -1.05
C TYR A 23 -11.46 -20.12 -2.37
N ASP A 24 -11.00 -20.68 -3.49
CA ASP A 24 -11.38 -20.28 -4.87
C ASP A 24 -11.36 -18.75 -5.08
N LEU A 25 -10.28 -18.12 -4.59
CA LEU A 25 -10.06 -16.68 -4.68
C LEU A 25 -9.09 -16.36 -5.81
N GLU A 26 -9.30 -15.20 -6.42
CA GLU A 26 -8.38 -14.68 -7.42
C GLU A 26 -7.02 -14.34 -6.79
N CYS A 27 -5.98 -15.07 -7.20
CA CYS A 27 -4.62 -14.84 -6.75
C CYS A 27 -3.99 -13.71 -7.56
N SER A 28 -3.98 -12.51 -7.00
CA SER A 28 -3.23 -11.37 -7.56
C SER A 28 -1.98 -11.06 -6.75
N TYR A 29 -0.93 -10.56 -7.40
CA TYR A 29 0.27 -10.02 -6.75
C TYR A 29 0.47 -8.52 -7.07
N MET A 30 -0.65 -7.83 -7.35
CA MET A 30 -0.69 -6.41 -7.70
C MET A 30 -0.04 -5.57 -6.60
N HIS A 31 1.23 -5.23 -6.79
CA HIS A 31 1.89 -4.22 -5.97
C HIS A 31 1.34 -2.86 -6.39
N SER A 32 0.16 -2.51 -5.89
CA SER A 32 -0.28 -1.12 -5.94
C SER A 32 0.69 -0.32 -5.07
N THR A 33 1.73 0.23 -5.69
CA THR A 33 2.54 1.28 -5.10
C THR A 33 1.61 2.48 -4.97
N LYS A 34 0.80 2.50 -3.91
CA LYS A 34 0.18 3.75 -3.47
C LYS A 34 1.34 4.70 -3.30
N LYS A 35 1.46 5.70 -4.18
CA LYS A 35 2.47 6.75 -4.05
C LYS A 35 2.34 7.22 -2.61
N ARG A 36 3.39 7.03 -1.82
CA ARG A 36 3.40 7.49 -0.43
C ARG A 36 2.97 8.96 -0.49
N GLY A 37 2.04 9.34 0.38
CA GLY A 37 1.65 10.75 0.50
C GLY A 37 2.89 11.61 0.74
N PRO A 38 2.76 12.94 0.63
CA PRO A 38 3.86 13.84 0.93
C PRO A 38 4.58 13.41 2.23
N PRO A 39 5.92 13.47 2.28
CA PRO A 39 6.66 13.09 3.48
C PRO A 39 6.06 13.74 4.72
N LYS A 40 6.01 13.01 5.84
CA LYS A 40 5.53 13.56 7.12
C LYS A 40 6.30 14.85 7.41
N GLY A 41 5.60 15.96 7.63
CA GLY A 41 6.19 17.30 7.82
C GLY A 41 6.34 18.15 6.56
N TYR A 42 6.08 17.62 5.35
CA TYR A 42 6.09 18.42 4.12
C TYR A 42 4.99 19.48 4.10
N ILE A 43 3.81 19.14 4.62
CA ILE A 43 2.68 20.08 4.76
C ILE A 43 3.03 21.18 5.77
N GLU A 44 3.55 20.80 6.94
CA GLU A 44 3.98 21.74 7.99
C GLU A 44 5.10 22.69 7.50
N ALA A 45 6.05 22.18 6.70
CA ALA A 45 7.08 23.00 6.08
C ALA A 45 6.49 24.00 5.04
N ILE A 46 5.47 23.57 4.29
CA ILE A 46 4.75 24.47 3.37
C ILE A 46 3.99 25.54 4.15
N GLU A 47 3.26 25.16 5.20
CA GLU A 47 2.49 26.08 6.06
C GLU A 47 3.40 27.12 6.73
N THR A 48 4.53 26.68 7.28
CA THR A 48 5.52 27.57 7.91
C THR A 48 6.08 28.59 6.91
N ARG A 49 6.40 28.14 5.69
CA ARG A 49 6.92 29.04 4.64
C ARG A 49 5.85 30.01 4.14
N LEU A 50 4.59 29.58 4.03
CA LEU A 50 3.47 30.46 3.71
C LEU A 50 3.33 31.58 4.75
N HIS A 51 3.32 31.21 6.03
CA HIS A 51 3.21 32.16 7.13
C HIS A 51 4.33 33.23 7.11
N GLN A 52 5.57 32.85 6.75
CA GLN A 52 6.68 33.80 6.62
C GLN A 52 6.58 34.74 5.41
N LEU A 53 5.84 34.35 4.37
CA LEU A 53 5.69 35.16 3.14
C LEU A 53 4.46 36.06 3.19
N GLU A 54 3.46 35.70 4.00
CA GLU A 54 2.24 36.47 4.21
C GLU A 54 2.36 37.51 5.34
N SER A 55 3.46 37.47 6.11
CA SER A 55 3.83 38.43 7.16
C SER A 55 4.70 39.57 6.61
#